data_AF-A0A925KD43-F1
#
_entry.id   AF-A0A925KD43-F1
#
_cell.length_a   1.000
_cell.length_b   1.000
_cell.length_c   1.000
_cell.angle_alpha   90.00
_cell.angle_beta   90.00
_cell.angle_gamma   90.00
#
_symmetry.space_group_name_H-M   'P 1'
#
loop_
_entity.id
_entity.type
_entity.pdbx_description
1 polymer ?
#
loop_
_entity_poly.entity_id
_entity_poly.type
_entity_poly.pdbx_seq_one_letter_code
_entity_poly.pdbx_strand_id
1 'polypeptide(L)'
;MPAGHLKHNPGNPHWMDRDRFVLSNGHGSMLLYALLHLSGYALPMEELKNFRQLHSKTPGHPEMGLTAGVETTTGPLGQGFSNAVGMA
;
A
#
# COMPACT_ATOMS: atom_id res chain seq x y z
N MET A 1 -11.74 19.59 -10.41
CA MET A 1 -10.94 18.99 -9.32
C MET A 1 -11.24 17.51 -9.33
N PRO A 2 -10.31 16.55 -9.40
CA PRO A 2 -10.75 15.19 -9.22
C PRO A 2 -11.16 15.05 -7.76
N ALA A 3 -12.43 14.67 -7.54
CA ALA A 3 -13.02 14.43 -6.24
C ALA A 3 -12.36 13.19 -5.62
N GLY A 4 -11.72 13.36 -4.47
CA GLY A 4 -11.11 12.29 -3.69
C GLY A 4 -10.73 12.81 -2.31
N HIS A 5 -10.80 11.95 -1.29
CA HIS A 5 -10.45 12.30 0.10
C HIS A 5 -8.95 12.15 0.41
N LEU A 6 -8.23 11.28 -0.30
CA LEU A 6 -6.83 10.96 -0.01
C LEU A 6 -5.89 11.92 -0.73
N LYS A 7 -5.08 12.67 0.03
CA LYS A 7 -4.01 13.53 -0.46
C LYS A 7 -2.72 12.70 -0.59
N HIS A 8 -2.38 12.29 -1.81
CA HIS A 8 -1.17 11.50 -2.06
C HIS A 8 -0.58 11.83 -3.44
N ASN A 9 0.70 11.48 -3.63
CA ASN A 9 1.40 11.66 -4.90
C ASN A 9 2.08 10.34 -5.31
N PRO A 10 1.54 9.60 -6.28
CA PRO A 10 2.14 8.36 -6.78
C PRO A 10 3.56 8.53 -7.34
N GLY A 11 3.88 9.72 -7.88
CA GLY A 11 5.22 10.08 -8.35
C GLY A 11 6.18 10.47 -7.22
N ASN A 12 5.69 10.69 -5.99
CA ASN A 12 6.51 10.87 -4.80
C ASN A 12 5.87 10.19 -3.57
N PRO A 13 5.97 8.84 -3.47
CA PRO A 13 5.44 8.08 -2.33
C PRO A 13 6.04 8.48 -0.99
N HIS A 14 7.17 9.19 -0.97
CA HIS A 14 7.87 9.63 0.24
C HIS A 14 7.57 11.10 0.61
N TRP A 15 6.65 11.75 -0.10
CA TRP A 15 6.20 13.11 0.24
C TRP A 15 5.76 13.17 1.71
N MET A 16 6.41 14.04 2.48
CA MET A 16 6.23 14.09 3.94
C MET A 16 4.77 14.32 4.37
N ASP A 17 4.09 15.23 3.68
CA ASP A 17 2.75 15.75 4.03
C ASP A 17 1.59 15.07 3.25
N ARG A 18 1.82 13.84 2.77
CA ARG A 18 0.75 12.98 2.22
C ARG A 18 -0.12 12.41 3.35
N ASP A 19 -1.37 12.11 3.07
CA ASP A 19 -2.19 11.27 3.96
C ASP A 19 -1.60 9.85 4.04
N ARG A 20 -1.69 9.23 5.20
CA ARG A 20 -1.20 7.86 5.42
C ARG A 20 -2.38 6.88 5.34
N PHE A 21 -2.29 5.90 4.44
CA PHE A 21 -3.28 4.82 4.32
C PHE A 21 -2.72 3.52 4.88
N VAL A 22 -3.43 2.91 5.84
CA VAL A 22 -3.06 1.63 6.45
C VAL A 22 -4.15 0.59 6.23
N LEU A 23 -3.82 -0.47 5.48
CA LEU A 23 -4.71 -1.62 5.33
C LEU A 23 -4.54 -2.58 6.52
N SER A 24 -5.26 -2.35 7.62
CA SER A 24 -5.08 -3.15 8.85
C SER A 24 -5.45 -4.63 8.69
N ASN A 25 -6.41 -4.94 7.83
CA ASN A 25 -6.77 -6.30 7.44
C ASN A 25 -5.88 -6.78 6.29
N GLY A 26 -4.58 -6.93 6.55
CA GLY A 26 -3.55 -7.16 5.52
C GLY A 26 -3.78 -8.35 4.58
N HIS A 27 -4.65 -9.30 4.93
CA HIS A 27 -5.05 -10.39 4.03
C HIS A 27 -5.81 -9.88 2.79
N GLY A 28 -6.41 -8.69 2.85
CA GLY A 28 -7.01 -7.98 1.71
C GLY A 28 -5.98 -7.31 0.79
N SER A 29 -4.74 -7.80 0.74
CA SER A 29 -3.59 -7.16 0.07
C SER A 29 -3.83 -6.77 -1.39
N MET A 30 -4.58 -7.59 -2.15
CA MET A 30 -4.93 -7.27 -3.55
C MET A 30 -5.75 -5.99 -3.71
N LEU A 31 -6.55 -5.58 -2.71
CA LEU A 31 -7.22 -4.29 -2.72
C LEU A 31 -6.20 -3.15 -2.76
N LEU A 32 -5.21 -3.19 -1.85
CA LEU A 32 -4.16 -2.17 -1.80
C LEU A 32 -3.31 -2.18 -3.07
N TYR A 33 -2.90 -3.35 -3.57
CA TYR A 33 -2.11 -3.43 -4.80
C TYR A 33 -2.87 -2.92 -6.03
N ALA A 34 -4.16 -3.25 -6.16
CA ALA A 34 -4.99 -2.71 -7.24
C ALA A 34 -5.11 -1.18 -7.14
N LEU A 35 -5.31 -0.62 -5.95
CA LEU A 35 -5.37 0.82 -5.73
C LEU A 35 -4.03 1.51 -6.06
N LEU A 36 -2.90 0.94 -5.65
CA LEU A 36 -1.57 1.45 -5.95
C LEU A 36 -1.30 1.45 -7.47
N HIS A 37 -1.61 0.34 -8.15
CA HIS A 37 -1.49 0.24 -9.60
C HIS A 37 -2.36 1.28 -10.32
N LEU A 38 -3.67 1.30 -10.02
CA LEU A 38 -4.64 2.17 -10.70
C LEU A 38 -4.40 3.66 -10.42
N SER A 39 -3.85 4.00 -9.26
CA SER A 39 -3.49 5.38 -8.93
C SER A 39 -2.14 5.81 -9.50
N GLY A 40 -1.36 4.91 -10.10
CA GLY A 40 -0.13 5.24 -10.82
C GLY A 40 1.15 5.16 -9.98
N TYR A 41 1.16 4.41 -8.88
CA TYR A 41 2.41 4.08 -8.19
C TYR A 41 3.28 3.21 -9.09
N ALA A 42 4.57 3.09 -8.75
CA ALA A 42 5.53 2.21 -9.42
C ALA A 42 5.26 0.70 -9.15
N LEU A 43 4.05 0.25 -9.49
CA LEU A 43 3.54 -1.10 -9.35
C LEU A 43 2.83 -1.49 -10.67
N PRO A 44 3.58 -1.97 -11.68
CA PRO A 44 3.01 -2.27 -12.99
C PRO A 44 2.11 -3.52 -12.96
N MET A 45 1.31 -3.71 -14.02
CA MET A 45 0.33 -4.81 -14.12
C MET A 45 0.99 -6.20 -14.00
N GLU A 46 2.23 -6.33 -14.44
CA GLU A 46 3.04 -7.55 -14.33
C GLU A 46 3.24 -7.98 -12.87
N GLU A 47 3.39 -7.03 -11.94
CA GLU A 47 3.50 -7.35 -10.51
C GLU A 47 2.18 -7.93 -9.99
N LEU A 48 1.04 -7.36 -10.36
CA LEU A 48 -0.28 -7.91 -9.98
C LEU A 48 -0.48 -9.34 -10.51
N LYS A 49 0.00 -9.63 -11.71
CA LYS A 49 -0.01 -11.00 -12.28
C LYS A 49 0.93 -11.95 -11.53
N ASN A 50 1.99 -11.43 -10.93
CA ASN A 50 2.95 -12.15 -10.09
C ASN A 50 2.55 -12.16 -8.60
N PHE A 51 1.27 -11.96 -8.27
CA PHE A 51 0.81 -12.02 -6.90
C PHE A 51 1.25 -13.31 -6.19
N ARG A 52 1.83 -13.14 -4.99
CA ARG A 52 2.38 -14.22 -4.13
C ARG A 52 3.49 -15.05 -4.76
N GLN A 53 4.07 -14.62 -5.88
CA GLN A 53 5.23 -15.28 -6.45
C GLN A 53 6.51 -14.81 -5.76
N LEU A 54 7.51 -15.70 -5.75
CA LEU A 54 8.82 -15.44 -5.15
C LEU A 54 9.43 -14.17 -5.76
N HIS A 55 9.93 -13.27 -4.91
CA HIS A 55 10.52 -11.97 -5.29
C HIS A 55 9.58 -10.96 -5.97
N SER A 56 8.28 -11.23 -6.06
CA SER A 56 7.31 -10.23 -6.51
C SER A 56 7.21 -9.05 -5.54
N LYS A 57 6.80 -7.88 -6.05
CA LYS A 57 6.44 -6.72 -5.22
C LYS A 57 5.02 -6.81 -4.67
N THR A 58 4.36 -7.95 -4.84
CA THR A 58 2.98 -8.20 -4.39
C THR A 58 2.92 -9.48 -3.55
N PRO A 59 3.57 -9.50 -2.37
CA PRO A 59 3.50 -10.62 -1.44
C PRO A 59 2.07 -10.87 -0.94
N GLY A 60 1.90 -11.95 -0.17
CA GLY A 60 0.56 -12.34 0.32
C GLY A 60 -0.09 -11.33 1.27
N HIS A 61 0.72 -10.54 1.97
CA HIS A 61 0.32 -9.41 2.82
C HIS A 61 1.22 -8.21 2.50
N PRO A 62 0.78 -6.95 2.68
CA PRO A 62 1.59 -5.78 2.38
C PRO A 62 2.89 -5.77 3.20
N GLU A 63 4.01 -5.48 2.54
CA GLU A 63 5.34 -5.36 3.15
C GLU A 63 5.92 -3.97 2.88
N MET A 64 6.22 -3.24 3.96
CA MET A 64 6.85 -1.92 3.88
C MET A 64 8.28 -2.04 3.36
N GLY A 65 8.66 -1.14 2.45
CA GLY A 65 9.97 -1.13 1.80
C GLY A 65 10.08 -2.01 0.56
N LEU A 66 9.17 -2.98 0.36
CA LEU A 66 9.13 -3.83 -0.84
C LEU A 66 8.28 -3.20 -1.95
N THR A 67 7.11 -2.68 -1.60
CA THR A 67 6.11 -2.15 -2.54
C THR A 67 5.96 -0.65 -2.37
N ALA A 68 6.11 0.12 -3.44
CA ALA A 68 5.93 1.58 -3.39
C ALA A 68 4.50 1.94 -2.96
N GLY A 69 4.37 2.80 -1.93
CA GLY A 69 3.08 3.23 -1.39
C GLY A 69 2.49 2.34 -0.28
N VAL A 70 3.15 1.25 0.10
CA VAL A 70 2.79 0.50 1.32
C VAL A 70 3.40 1.20 2.54
N GLU A 71 2.55 1.76 3.40
CA GLU A 71 2.97 2.55 4.57
C GLU A 71 3.54 1.69 5.70
N THR A 72 3.03 0.47 5.89
CA THR A 72 3.45 -0.42 6.97
C THR A 72 3.20 -1.88 6.61
N THR A 73 4.02 -2.78 7.14
CA THR A 73 3.81 -4.22 7.02
C THR A 73 2.61 -4.62 7.89
N THR A 74 1.65 -5.32 7.29
CA THR A 74 0.45 -5.81 8.00
C THR A 74 0.23 -7.29 7.72
N GLY A 75 -0.64 -7.94 8.50
CA GLY A 75 -0.89 -9.37 8.41
C GLY A 75 -1.34 -9.91 9.77
N PRO A 76 -0.52 -9.76 10.82
CA PRO A 76 -0.96 -9.90 12.19
C PRO A 76 -2.06 -8.88 12.50
N LEU A 77 -3.28 -9.37 12.74
CA LEU A 77 -4.44 -8.51 12.97
C LEU A 77 -4.26 -7.62 14.22
N GLY A 78 -4.89 -6.45 14.20
CA GLY A 78 -4.81 -5.45 15.26
C GLY A 78 -3.60 -4.52 15.15
N GLN A 79 -2.42 -5.02 14.74
CA GLN A 79 -1.20 -4.21 14.69
C GLN A 79 -1.26 -3.08 13.65
N GLY A 80 -1.92 -3.30 12.52
CA GLY A 80 -2.09 -2.24 11.51
C GLY A 80 -2.84 -1.02 12.04
N PHE A 81 -3.90 -1.24 12.83
CA PHE A 81 -4.61 -0.16 13.50
C PHE A 81 -3.72 0.56 14.51
N SER A 82 -2.98 -0.18 15.34
CA SER A 82 -2.01 0.40 16.28
C SER A 82 -0.93 1.23 15.58
N ASN A 83 -0.45 0.79 14.41
CA ASN A 83 0.50 1.56 13.60
C ASN A 83 -0.12 2.87 13.12
N ALA A 84 -1.37 2.86 12.66
CA ALA A 84 -2.09 4.06 12.24
C ALA A 84 -2.30 5.04 13.40
N VAL A 85 -2.55 4.55 14.62
CA VAL A 85 -2.63 5.41 15.83
C VAL A 85 -1.31 6.13 16.07
N GLY A 86 -0.16 5.48 15.86
CA GLY A 86 1.15 6.13 15.99
C GLY A 86 1.51 7.10 14.85
N MET A 87 0.80 7.03 13.71
CA MET A 87 0.99 7.95 12.59
C MET A 87 0.15 9.24 12.71
N ALA A 88 -0.93 9.20 13.51
CA ALA A 88 -1.86 10.32 13.73
C ALA A 88 -1.34 11.29 14.80
#